data_AF-A0A484CUJ5-F1
#
_entry.id   AF-A0A484CUJ5-F1
#
_cell.length_a   1.000
_cell.length_b   1.000
_cell.length_c   1.000
_cell.angle_alpha   90.00
_cell.angle_beta   90.00
_cell.angle_gamma   90.00
#
_symmetry.space_group_name_H-M   'P 1'
#
loop_
_entity.id
_entity.type
_entity.pdbx_description
1 polymer ?
#
loop_
_entity_poly.entity_id
_entity_poly.type
_entity_poly.pdbx_seq_one_letter_code
_entity_poly.pdbx_strand_id
1 'polypeptide(L)'
;MGRSTQVKITTNLQECDIIIVFCPITSRVGSDVEAAMREDSVSSGSKPVILVLMHHTRDPDYSTDVRRWSETFQNVVLDVHVLFHETQTGLLHCSRNDQAVKLIQEELKKRSSSSRWWW
;
A
#
# COMPACT_ATOMS: atom_id res chain seq x y z
N MET A 1 -14.37 15.24 21.11
CA MET A 1 -14.88 14.67 19.84
C MET A 1 -13.74 14.70 18.83
N GLY A 2 -13.08 13.57 18.57
CA GLY A 2 -11.96 13.52 17.60
C GLY A 2 -12.48 13.71 16.18
N ARG A 3 -11.79 14.47 15.33
CA ARG A 3 -12.11 14.56 13.91
C ARG A 3 -11.99 13.17 13.30
N SER A 4 -13.09 12.63 12.77
CA SER A 4 -13.05 11.39 12.00
C SER A 4 -12.45 11.68 10.63
N THR A 5 -11.30 11.09 10.33
CA THR A 5 -10.72 11.11 8.98
C THR A 5 -11.51 10.14 8.11
N GLN A 6 -12.02 10.61 6.96
CA GLN A 6 -12.67 9.77 5.96
C GLN A 6 -11.76 9.64 4.74
N VAL A 7 -11.63 8.43 4.21
CA VAL A 7 -10.91 8.15 2.96
C VAL A 7 -11.94 8.12 1.83
N LYS A 8 -11.68 8.87 0.76
CA LYS A 8 -12.52 8.87 -0.45
C LYS A 8 -11.71 8.33 -1.61
N ILE A 9 -12.25 7.34 -2.30
CA ILE A 9 -11.66 6.80 -3.54
C ILE A 9 -11.99 7.77 -4.68
N THR A 10 -11.01 8.06 -5.53
CA THR A 10 -11.18 8.89 -6.73
C THR A 10 -10.43 8.27 -7.91
N THR A 11 -10.94 8.49 -9.11
CA THR A 11 -10.25 8.16 -10.37
C THR A 11 -9.44 9.34 -10.90
N ASN A 12 -9.62 10.54 -10.32
CA ASN A 12 -8.83 11.71 -10.67
C ASN A 12 -7.50 11.70 -9.90
N LEU A 13 -6.42 11.31 -10.58
CA LEU A 13 -5.07 11.26 -10.02
C LEU A 13 -4.52 12.62 -9.59
N GLN A 14 -5.07 13.73 -10.11
CA GLN A 14 -4.64 15.06 -9.69
C GLN A 14 -5.22 15.43 -8.31
N GLU A 15 -6.42 14.96 -8.02
CA GLU A 15 -7.16 15.23 -6.78
C GLU A 15 -6.80 14.28 -5.63
N CYS A 16 -6.11 13.16 -5.89
CA CYS A 16 -5.76 12.23 -4.83
C CYS A 16 -4.59 12.75 -3.98
N ASP A 17 -4.63 12.48 -2.67
CA ASP A 17 -3.54 12.80 -1.74
C ASP A 17 -2.45 11.70 -1.73
N ILE A 18 -2.82 10.48 -2.12
CA ILE A 18 -1.97 9.29 -2.09
C ILE A 18 -2.54 8.22 -3.04
N ILE A 19 -1.64 7.43 -3.61
CA ILE A 19 -1.97 6.27 -4.44
C ILE A 19 -1.69 5.00 -3.64
N ILE A 20 -2.62 4.05 -3.65
CA ILE A 20 -2.42 2.72 -3.07
C ILE A 20 -2.33 1.73 -4.23
N VAL A 21 -1.16 1.11 -4.39
CA VAL A 21 -0.88 0.14 -5.45
C VAL A 21 -1.01 -1.26 -4.87
N PHE A 22 -2.01 -2.00 -5.32
CA PHE A 22 -2.14 -3.42 -5.04
C PHE A 22 -1.34 -4.20 -6.07
N CYS A 23 -0.29 -4.88 -5.62
CA CYS A 23 0.64 -5.64 -6.45
C CYS A 23 0.55 -7.14 -6.09
N PRO A 24 -0.29 -7.91 -6.79
CA PRO A 24 -0.28 -9.36 -6.68
C PRO A 24 1.06 -9.93 -7.14
N ILE A 25 1.70 -10.71 -6.28
CA ILE A 25 2.94 -11.40 -6.63
C ILE A 25 2.56 -12.70 -7.33
N THR A 26 2.78 -12.75 -8.64
CA THR A 26 2.40 -13.86 -9.52
C THR A 26 3.60 -14.55 -10.14
N SER A 27 4.73 -13.86 -10.21
CA SER A 27 5.96 -14.38 -10.79
C SER A 27 7.12 -14.24 -9.81
N ARG A 28 7.64 -13.03 -9.65
CA ARG A 28 8.77 -12.67 -8.79
C ARG A 28 8.51 -11.29 -8.23
N VAL A 29 8.75 -11.14 -6.93
CA VAL A 29 8.56 -9.88 -6.19
C VAL A 29 9.17 -8.68 -6.91
N GLY A 30 10.41 -8.83 -7.41
CA GLY A 30 11.08 -7.77 -8.16
C GLY A 30 10.34 -7.32 -9.41
N SER A 31 10.04 -8.26 -10.29
CA SER A 31 9.44 -7.99 -11.60
C SER A 31 8.01 -7.49 -11.49
N ASP A 32 7.22 -8.07 -10.59
CA ASP A 32 5.81 -7.68 -10.40
C ASP A 32 5.72 -6.25 -9.84
N VAL A 33 6.62 -5.88 -8.90
CA VAL A 33 6.68 -4.50 -8.38
C VAL A 33 7.16 -3.51 -9.44
N GLU A 34 8.21 -3.84 -10.20
CA GLU A 34 8.67 -2.98 -11.29
C GLU A 34 7.60 -2.73 -12.35
N ALA A 35 6.79 -3.75 -12.67
CA ALA A 35 5.65 -3.61 -13.56
C ALA A 35 4.58 -2.67 -12.95
N ALA A 36 4.17 -2.92 -11.71
CA ALA A 36 3.15 -2.12 -11.03
C ALA A 36 3.57 -0.65 -10.86
N MET A 37 4.85 -0.38 -10.60
CA MET A 37 5.38 0.98 -10.43
C MET A 37 5.60 1.72 -11.76
N ARG A 38 5.63 1.00 -12.90
CA ARG A 38 5.78 1.61 -14.23
C ARG A 38 4.48 2.16 -14.79
N GLU A 39 3.34 1.63 -14.35
CA GLU A 39 2.00 2.09 -14.75
C GLU A 39 1.90 3.61 -14.73
N ASP A 40 1.36 4.20 -15.80
CA ASP A 40 1.36 5.66 -16.01
C ASP A 40 0.71 6.40 -14.84
N SER A 41 -0.32 5.80 -14.25
CA SER A 41 -1.03 6.34 -13.08
C SER A 41 -0.15 6.51 -11.84
N VAL A 42 0.93 5.71 -11.74
CA VAL A 42 1.87 5.67 -10.61
C VAL A 42 3.16 6.41 -10.95
N SER A 43 3.68 6.25 -12.17
CA SER A 43 4.99 6.73 -12.61
C SER A 43 4.99 8.20 -13.05
N SER A 44 3.88 8.70 -13.61
CA SER A 44 3.77 10.08 -14.08
C SER A 44 3.43 11.07 -12.98
N GLY A 45 3.06 10.59 -11.79
CA GLY A 45 2.69 11.41 -10.64
C GLY A 45 3.84 11.55 -9.64
N SER A 46 3.98 12.74 -9.05
CA SER A 46 4.78 12.94 -7.83
C SER A 46 4.03 12.55 -6.55
N LYS A 47 2.92 11.82 -6.69
CA LYS A 47 2.06 11.44 -5.57
C LYS A 47 2.76 10.36 -4.73
N PRO A 48 2.65 10.42 -3.40
CA PRO A 48 3.12 9.37 -2.52
C PRO A 48 2.39 8.05 -2.83
N VAL A 49 3.09 6.94 -2.66
CA VAL A 49 2.60 5.59 -2.95
C VAL A 49 2.67 4.71 -1.70
N ILE A 50 1.56 4.06 -1.39
CA ILE A 50 1.54 2.87 -0.54
C ILE A 50 1.59 1.65 -1.45
N LEU A 51 2.65 0.86 -1.36
CA LEU A 51 2.79 -0.39 -2.11
C LEU A 51 2.32 -1.56 -1.26
N VAL A 52 1.28 -2.26 -1.73
CA VAL A 52 0.70 -3.44 -1.06
C VAL A 52 1.08 -4.68 -1.85
N LEU A 53 2.09 -5.42 -1.37
CA LEU A 53 2.53 -6.68 -1.96
C LEU A 53 1.60 -7.81 -1.51
N MET A 54 0.86 -8.41 -2.44
CA MET A 54 -0.13 -9.44 -2.14
C MET A 54 0.42 -10.82 -2.49
N HIS A 55 0.68 -11.62 -1.47
CA HIS A 55 1.25 -12.97 -1.61
C HIS A 55 0.13 -14.00 -1.54
N HIS A 56 0.02 -14.80 -2.59
CA HIS A 56 -0.90 -15.93 -2.63
C HIS A 56 -0.30 -17.11 -1.86
N THR A 57 -0.86 -17.41 -0.70
CA THR A 57 -0.37 -18.49 0.17
C THR A 57 -1.41 -18.89 1.21
N ARG A 58 -1.41 -20.17 1.61
CA ARG A 58 -2.19 -20.65 2.77
C ARG A 58 -1.45 -20.51 4.09
N ASP A 59 -0.14 -20.28 4.05
CA ASP A 59 0.73 -20.22 5.22
C ASP A 59 0.67 -18.82 5.86
N PRO A 60 0.11 -18.68 7.07
CA PRO A 60 0.04 -17.38 7.75
C PRO A 60 1.42 -16.86 8.18
N ASP A 61 2.43 -17.73 8.26
CA ASP A 61 3.80 -17.42 8.69
C ASP A 61 4.77 -17.26 7.51
N TYR A 62 4.27 -17.28 6.27
CA TYR A 62 5.05 -17.20 5.03
C TYR A 62 6.15 -16.13 5.11
N SER A 63 7.42 -16.48 4.93
CA SER A 63 8.48 -15.46 4.99
C SER A 63 8.41 -14.54 3.77
N THR A 64 8.41 -13.23 4.00
CA THR A 64 8.48 -12.22 2.94
C THR A 64 9.87 -11.60 2.89
N ASP A 65 10.30 -11.18 1.70
CA ASP A 65 11.56 -10.45 1.54
C ASP A 65 11.58 -9.17 2.39
N VAL A 66 12.74 -8.85 2.97
CA VAL A 66 12.98 -7.65 3.81
C VAL A 66 13.39 -6.43 2.96
N ARG A 67 13.09 -6.45 1.65
CA ARG A 67 13.48 -5.37 0.74
C ARG A 67 12.68 -4.11 1.06
N ARG A 68 13.37 -2.98 1.22
CA ARG A 68 12.76 -1.66 1.35
C ARG A 68 12.52 -1.03 0.00
N TRP A 69 11.27 -0.93 -0.41
CA TRP A 69 10.94 -0.41 -1.74
C TRP A 69 11.12 1.09 -1.88
N SER A 70 11.09 1.82 -0.77
CA SER A 70 11.43 3.26 -0.71
C SER A 70 12.86 3.57 -1.18
N GLU A 71 13.79 2.61 -1.09
CA GLU A 71 15.18 2.77 -1.57
C GLU A 71 15.29 2.65 -3.10
N THR A 72 14.30 1.99 -3.73
CA THR A 72 14.24 1.82 -5.20
C THR A 72 13.32 2.85 -5.84
N PHE A 73 12.17 3.13 -5.23
CA PHE A 73 11.16 4.05 -5.72
C PHE A 73 10.91 5.16 -4.68
N GLN A 74 11.42 6.35 -4.95
CA GLN A 74 11.42 7.46 -3.97
C GLN A 74 10.02 7.95 -3.58
N ASN A 75 9.01 7.70 -4.40
CA ASN A 75 7.62 8.03 -4.09
C ASN A 75 6.93 6.97 -3.22
N VAL A 76 7.54 5.80 -2.97
CA VAL A 76 7.02 4.80 -2.04
C VAL A 76 7.28 5.27 -0.61
N VAL A 77 6.19 5.56 0.11
CA VAL A 77 6.21 6.07 1.49
C VAL A 77 5.89 5.00 2.52
N LEU A 78 5.29 3.90 2.08
CA LEU A 78 5.00 2.71 2.87
C LEU A 78 4.94 1.51 1.92
N ASP A 79 5.67 0.46 2.25
CA ASP A 79 5.47 -0.86 1.67
C ASP A 79 4.99 -1.84 2.76
N VAL A 80 3.96 -2.61 2.42
CA VAL A 80 3.38 -3.62 3.31
C VAL A 80 3.11 -4.91 2.55
N HIS A 81 3.18 -6.03 3.27
CA HIS A 81 2.92 -7.35 2.73
C HIS A 81 1.61 -7.88 3.28
N VAL A 82 0.76 -8.39 2.39
CA VAL A 82 -0.49 -9.05 2.77
C VAL A 82 -0.55 -10.46 2.19
N LEU A 83 -1.24 -11.35 2.89
CA LEU A 83 -1.43 -12.74 2.51
C LEU A 83 -2.89 -13.00 2.17
N PHE A 84 -3.14 -13.70 1.07
CA PHE A 84 -4.49 -14.11 0.69
C PHE A 84 -4.50 -15.50 0.08
N HIS A 85 -5.66 -16.15 0.12
CA HIS A 85 -5.89 -17.46 -0.50
C HIS A 85 -7.39 -17.68 -0.72
N GLU A 86 -7.81 -18.30 -1.81
CA GLU A 86 -9.23 -18.45 -2.20
C GLU A 86 -10.05 -19.32 -1.25
N THR A 87 -9.40 -20.07 -0.35
CA THR A 87 -10.09 -20.86 0.69
C THR A 87 -10.71 -19.99 1.78
N GLN A 88 -10.35 -18.71 1.84
CA GLN A 88 -10.92 -17.71 2.72
C GLN A 88 -11.41 -16.54 1.88
N THR A 89 -12.56 -15.96 2.24
CA THR A 89 -13.03 -14.75 1.57
C THR A 89 -12.12 -13.57 1.95
N GLY A 90 -11.27 -13.15 1.01
CA GLY A 90 -10.39 -11.98 1.17
C GLY A 90 -9.01 -12.33 1.74
N LEU A 91 -8.46 -11.42 2.55
CA LEU A 91 -7.16 -11.57 3.20
C LEU A 91 -7.21 -12.65 4.29
N LEU A 92 -6.10 -13.36 4.51
CA LEU A 92 -5.98 -14.31 5.63
C LEU A 92 -6.18 -13.60 6.97
N HIS A 93 -6.73 -14.31 7.96
CA HIS A 93 -6.76 -13.83 9.34
C HIS A 93 -5.42 -14.11 10.02
N CYS A 94 -4.49 -13.15 9.94
CA CYS A 94 -3.17 -13.26 10.56
C CYS A 94 -2.64 -11.90 11.03
N SER A 95 -1.71 -11.94 11.98
CA SER A 95 -1.08 -10.75 12.58
C SER A 95 -0.42 -9.84 11.55
N ARG A 96 0.15 -10.41 10.49
CA ARG A 96 0.74 -9.65 9.39
C ARG A 96 -0.29 -8.78 8.67
N ASN A 97 -1.44 -9.35 8.30
CA ASN A 97 -2.48 -8.61 7.61
C ASN A 97 -3.09 -7.53 8.51
N ASP A 98 -3.28 -7.84 9.80
CA ASP A 98 -3.73 -6.86 10.79
C ASP A 98 -2.74 -5.70 10.92
N GLN A 99 -1.44 -6.02 10.97
CA GLN A 99 -0.37 -5.02 11.01
C GLN A 99 -0.31 -4.19 9.73
N ALA A 100 -0.43 -4.80 8.55
CA ALA A 100 -0.46 -4.11 7.27
C ALA A 100 -1.62 -3.09 7.22
N VAL A 101 -2.83 -3.51 7.59
CA VAL A 101 -4.00 -2.62 7.66
C VAL A 101 -3.76 -1.48 8.65
N LYS A 102 -3.22 -1.78 9.83
CA LYS A 102 -2.90 -0.76 10.84
C LYS A 102 -1.89 0.27 10.31
N LEU A 103 -0.82 -0.17 9.68
CA LEU A 103 0.21 0.72 9.11
C LEU A 103 -0.35 1.60 7.99
N ILE A 104 -1.18 1.03 7.11
CA ILE A 104 -1.89 1.81 6.07
C ILE A 104 -2.75 2.89 6.73
N GLN A 105 -3.56 2.53 7.74
CA GLN A 105 -4.41 3.49 8.44
C GLN A 105 -3.60 4.60 9.13
N GLU A 106 -2.47 4.27 9.74
CA GLU A 106 -1.57 5.24 10.37
C GLU A 106 -0.98 6.21 9.33
N GLU A 107 -0.52 5.71 8.19
CA GLU A 107 0.02 6.54 7.12
C GLU A 107 -1.04 7.48 6.52
N LEU A 108 -2.27 6.98 6.32
CA LEU A 108 -3.40 7.81 5.87
C LEU A 108 -3.75 8.90 6.89
N LYS A 109 -3.72 8.59 8.20
CA LYS A 109 -4.00 9.57 9.26
C LYS A 109 -2.94 10.68 9.32
N LYS A 110 -1.66 10.36 9.17
CA LYS A 110 -0.58 11.35 9.13
C LYS A 110 -0.85 12.40 8.03
N ARG A 111 -1.28 11.95 6.85
CA ARG A 111 -1.54 12.81 5.69
C ARG A 111 -2.77 13.68 5.88
N SER A 112 -3.81 13.18 6.54
CA SER A 112 -4.99 13.98 6.88
C SER A 112 -4.71 15.14 7.86
N SER A 113 -3.58 15.09 8.58
CA SER A 113 -3.20 16.06 9.61
C SER A 113 -2.27 17.17 9.10
N SER A 114 -1.61 16.98 7.95
CA SER A 114 -0.64 17.93 7.38
C SER A 114 -1.25 19.10 6.60
N SER A 115 -2.56 19.15 6.40
CA SER A 115 -3.21 20.18 5.57
C SER A 115 -3.58 21.48 6.30
N ARG A 116 -2.98 21.81 7.46
CA ARG A 116 -3.46 22.98 8.23
C ARG A 116 -2.45 23.71 9.10
N TRP A 117 -1.28 24.04 8.58
CA TRP A 117 -0.41 25.06 9.21
C TRP A 117 0.35 25.85 8.16
N TRP A 118 -0.35 26.78 7.50
CA TRP A 118 0.23 27.93 6.82
C TRP A 118 -0.74 29.11 6.94
N TRP A 119 -0.74 29.72 8.13
CA TRP A 119 -0.99 31.15 8.43
C TRP A 119 -0.28 31.45 9.74
#